data_AF-A0A2N8HGI6-F1
#
_entry.id   AF-A0A2N8HGI6-F1
#
_cell.length_a   1.000
_cell.length_b   1.000
_cell.length_c   1.000
_cell.angle_alpha   90.00
_cell.angle_beta   90.00
_cell.angle_gamma   90.00
#
_symmetry.space_group_name_H-M   'P 1'
#
loop_
_entity.id
_entity.type
_entity.pdbx_description
1 polymer ?
#
loop_
_entity_poly.entity_id
_entity_poly.type
_entity_poly.pdbx_seq_one_letter_code
_entity_poly.pdbx_strand_id
1 'polypeptide(L)'
;MTLHFEVISRFQAAANADALLYTPLNAGLTFRRSRVYTVEISGDEQKAREYLLSVLVDPIAQECSEQDAPILKDALFTIDYGMKAGALDLEKEAILQNYRGRRNMGFSLDGLKITQRVYVFGQGDKESLAALFAKDVCNPAIHNWTIA
;
A
#
# COMPACT_ATOMS: atom_id res chain seq x y z
N MET A 1 -15.90 -10.10 -6.06
CA MET A 1 -16.11 -8.77 -5.45
C MET A 1 -14.73 -8.25 -5.06
N THR A 2 -14.48 -6.96 -5.15
CA THR A 2 -13.16 -6.40 -4.80
C THR A 2 -13.30 -5.50 -3.58
N LEU A 3 -12.49 -5.78 -2.56
CA LEU A 3 -12.38 -4.98 -1.35
C LEU A 3 -11.03 -4.25 -1.34
N HIS A 4 -11.05 -3.00 -0.90
CA HIS A 4 -9.88 -2.14 -0.81
C HIS A 4 -9.64 -1.76 0.64
N PHE A 5 -8.41 -1.91 1.11
CA PHE A 5 -7.99 -1.48 2.44
C PHE A 5 -6.69 -0.71 2.33
N GLU A 6 -6.69 0.55 2.74
CA GLU A 6 -5.46 1.33 2.90
C GLU A 6 -5.17 1.55 4.38
N VAL A 7 -4.05 0.99 4.84
CA VAL A 7 -3.62 0.98 6.24
C VAL A 7 -2.40 1.87 6.42
N ILE A 8 -2.48 2.78 7.37
CA ILE A 8 -1.38 3.69 7.74
C ILE A 8 -1.26 3.77 9.26
N SER A 9 -0.04 4.02 9.75
CA SER A 9 0.17 4.21 11.18
C SER A 9 -0.28 5.60 11.62
N ARG A 10 -1.01 5.65 12.74
CA ARG A 10 -1.42 6.88 13.43
C ARG A 10 -0.23 7.70 13.95
N PHE A 11 0.90 7.03 14.19
CA PHE A 11 2.11 7.63 14.75
C PHE A 11 3.17 7.96 13.70
N GLN A 12 2.87 7.74 12.41
CA GLN A 12 3.79 8.07 11.34
C GLN A 12 3.83 9.59 11.13
N ALA A 13 4.95 10.21 11.51
CA ALA A 13 5.27 11.58 11.12
C ALA A 13 5.75 11.64 9.66
N ALA A 14 5.60 12.82 9.05
CA ALA A 14 6.21 13.09 7.76
C ALA A 14 7.75 13.04 7.88
N ALA A 15 8.41 12.30 6.98
CA ALA A 15 9.86 12.15 6.94
C ALA A 15 10.46 12.93 5.75
N ASN A 16 11.75 13.26 5.80
CA ASN A 16 12.42 13.92 4.67
C ASN A 16 12.45 12.97 3.44
N ALA A 17 11.95 13.44 2.30
CA ALA A 17 11.87 12.67 1.06
C ALA A 17 13.23 12.36 0.43
N ASP A 18 14.29 13.08 0.79
CA ASP A 18 15.67 12.75 0.38
C ASP A 18 16.10 11.34 0.84
N ALA A 19 15.48 10.81 1.91
CA ALA A 19 15.72 9.44 2.37
C ALA A 19 15.21 8.36 1.39
N LEU A 20 14.46 8.75 0.36
CA LEU A 20 13.97 7.86 -0.70
C LEU A 20 14.88 7.81 -1.94
N LEU A 21 15.87 8.69 -2.02
CA LEU A 21 16.65 8.93 -3.23
C LEU A 21 18.10 8.48 -3.04
N TYR A 22 18.74 8.05 -4.13
CA TYR A 22 20.18 7.77 -4.11
C TYR A 22 21.01 9.06 -4.04
N THR A 23 20.46 10.17 -4.54
CA THR A 23 21.09 11.50 -4.47
C THR A 23 20.08 12.50 -3.91
N PRO A 24 20.37 13.14 -2.76
CA PRO A 24 19.47 14.14 -2.15
C PRO A 24 19.18 15.31 -3.08
N LEU A 25 17.93 15.79 -3.09
CA LEU A 25 17.51 17.00 -3.80
C LEU A 25 17.61 18.25 -2.92
N ASN A 26 17.50 18.09 -1.60
CA ASN A 26 17.41 19.19 -0.63
C ASN A 26 16.26 20.18 -0.95
N ALA A 27 15.18 19.69 -1.55
CA ALA A 27 14.05 20.49 -2.00
C ALA A 27 12.98 20.73 -0.92
N GLY A 28 13.23 20.29 0.33
CA GLY A 28 12.28 20.40 1.44
C GLY A 28 11.03 19.52 1.28
N LEU A 29 11.07 18.53 0.40
CA LEU A 29 9.99 17.57 0.22
C LEU A 29 9.90 16.61 1.42
N THR A 30 8.69 16.20 1.75
CA THR A 30 8.45 15.17 2.78
C THR A 30 7.68 14.00 2.22
N PHE A 31 7.73 12.86 2.89
CA PHE A 31 6.96 11.70 2.50
C PHE A 31 6.29 10.99 3.68
N ARG A 32 5.21 10.28 3.36
CA ARG A 32 4.52 9.32 4.22
C ARG A 32 4.26 8.03 3.44
N ARG A 33 4.01 6.93 4.13
CA ARG A 33 3.76 5.62 3.50
C ARG A 33 2.60 4.90 4.14
N SER A 34 1.79 4.26 3.32
CA SER A 34 0.74 3.33 3.72
C SER A 34 0.91 1.99 2.99
N ARG A 35 0.16 0.98 3.44
CA ARG A 35 -0.04 -0.28 2.71
C ARG A 35 -1.44 -0.30 2.13
N VAL A 36 -1.56 -0.65 0.86
CA VAL A 36 -2.83 -0.80 0.16
C VAL A 36 -3.01 -2.26 -0.22
N TYR A 37 -4.10 -2.85 0.26
CA TYR A 37 -4.53 -4.21 -0.02
C TYR A 37 -5.72 -4.15 -0.98
N THR A 38 -5.61 -4.87 -2.09
CA THR A 38 -6.72 -5.12 -3.01
C THR A 38 -7.03 -6.61 -2.95
N VAL A 39 -8.24 -6.94 -2.51
CA VAL A 39 -8.63 -8.32 -2.21
C VAL A 39 -9.80 -8.70 -3.08
N GLU A 40 -9.63 -9.76 -3.85
CA GLU A 40 -10.71 -10.37 -4.63
C GLU A 40 -11.33 -11.49 -3.79
N ILE A 41 -12.65 -11.44 -3.61
CA ILE A 41 -13.40 -12.41 -2.83
C ILE A 41 -14.65 -12.91 -3.57
N SER A 42 -15.14 -14.06 -3.12
CA SER A 42 -16.46 -14.61 -3.44
C SER A 42 -17.17 -15.06 -2.17
N GLY A 43 -18.50 -14.92 -2.09
CA GLY A 43 -19.28 -15.32 -0.92
C GLY A 43 -19.64 -14.17 0.01
N ASP A 44 -19.58 -14.39 1.33
CA ASP A 44 -20.04 -13.43 2.35
C ASP A 44 -19.03 -12.27 2.54
N GLU A 45 -19.39 -11.11 2.01
CA GLU A 45 -18.57 -9.88 2.06
C GLU A 45 -18.32 -9.40 3.49
N GLN A 46 -19.33 -9.44 4.36
CA GLN A 46 -19.21 -8.92 5.72
C GLN A 46 -18.23 -9.79 6.54
N LYS A 47 -18.30 -11.12 6.40
CA LYS A 47 -17.32 -12.01 7.02
C LYS A 47 -15.91 -11.83 6.46
N ALA A 48 -15.79 -11.60 5.16
CA ALA A 48 -14.51 -11.30 4.53
C ALA A 48 -13.90 -10.02 5.10
N ARG A 49 -14.69 -8.96 5.18
CA ARG A 49 -14.31 -7.67 5.75
C ARG A 49 -13.87 -7.80 7.21
N GLU A 50 -14.65 -8.46 8.06
CA GLU A 50 -14.31 -8.66 9.47
C GLU A 50 -13.00 -9.44 9.65
N TYR A 51 -12.81 -10.51 8.87
CA TYR A 51 -11.56 -11.26 8.87
C TYR A 51 -10.37 -10.39 8.43
N LEU A 52 -10.49 -9.70 7.30
CA LEU A 52 -9.41 -8.88 6.74
C LEU A 52 -9.02 -7.75 7.70
N LEU A 53 -9.97 -7.02 8.27
CA LEU A 53 -9.67 -6.00 9.28
C LEU A 53 -8.94 -6.60 10.50
N SER A 54 -9.29 -7.82 10.93
CA SER A 54 -8.63 -8.47 12.07
C SER A 54 -7.17 -8.86 11.82
N VAL A 55 -6.76 -9.05 10.55
CA VAL A 55 -5.40 -9.47 10.20
C VAL A 55 -4.55 -8.37 9.60
N LEU A 56 -5.17 -7.34 9.00
CA LEU A 56 -4.48 -6.25 8.32
C LEU A 56 -4.26 -5.03 9.22
N VAL A 57 -5.08 -4.85 10.26
CA VAL A 57 -5.12 -3.61 11.03
C VAL A 57 -4.84 -3.88 12.50
N ASP A 58 -3.82 -3.22 13.04
CA ASP A 58 -3.68 -3.00 14.47
C ASP A 58 -4.63 -1.85 14.88
N PRO A 59 -5.71 -2.13 15.64
CA PRO A 59 -6.72 -1.11 15.95
C PRO A 59 -6.19 0.03 16.83
N ILE A 60 -5.06 -0.17 17.52
CA ILE A 60 -4.46 0.84 18.40
C ILE A 60 -3.53 1.74 17.60
N ALA A 61 -2.63 1.15 16.83
CA ALA A 61 -1.54 1.88 16.19
C ALA A 61 -1.84 2.35 14.76
N GLN A 62 -2.90 1.83 14.15
CA GLN A 62 -3.21 2.04 12.74
C GLN A 62 -4.62 2.55 12.52
N GLU A 63 -4.78 3.25 11.39
CA GLU A 63 -6.05 3.64 10.81
C GLU A 63 -6.18 2.97 9.44
N CYS A 64 -7.43 2.72 9.03
CA CYS A 64 -7.75 2.05 7.78
C CYS A 64 -8.83 2.82 7.03
N SER A 65 -8.60 3.07 5.74
CA SER A 65 -9.63 3.48 4.79
C SER A 65 -10.07 2.25 3.99
N GLU A 66 -11.38 2.11 3.80
CA GLU A 66 -11.95 1.04 2.97
C GLU A 66 -12.40 1.55 1.58
N GLN A 67 -11.88 2.72 1.19
CA GLN A 67 -12.20 3.38 -0.06
C GLN A 67 -11.05 3.23 -1.06
N ASP A 68 -11.36 3.33 -2.35
CA ASP A 68 -10.35 3.35 -3.41
C ASP A 68 -9.50 4.63 -3.38
N ALA A 69 -10.06 5.71 -2.84
CA ALA A 69 -9.41 7.00 -2.74
C ALA A 69 -8.27 6.97 -1.70
N PRO A 70 -7.13 7.65 -1.97
CA PRO A 70 -6.02 7.74 -1.03
C PRO A 70 -6.42 8.27 0.34
N ILE A 71 -5.93 7.63 1.41
CA ILE A 71 -6.23 8.03 2.79
C ILE A 71 -5.66 9.41 3.14
N LEU A 72 -4.50 9.77 2.57
CA LEU A 72 -3.92 11.11 2.72
C LEU A 72 -4.22 11.97 1.48
N LYS A 73 -4.57 13.23 1.73
CA LYS A 73 -4.86 14.23 0.70
C LYS A 73 -3.67 15.16 0.50
N ASP A 74 -3.72 15.96 -0.56
CA ASP A 74 -2.78 17.06 -0.84
C ASP A 74 -1.32 16.65 -1.07
N ALA A 75 -1.07 15.38 -1.39
CA ALA A 75 0.22 14.96 -1.92
C ALA A 75 0.45 15.57 -3.30
N LEU A 76 1.69 15.98 -3.58
CA LEU A 76 2.13 16.43 -4.89
C LEU A 76 1.99 15.31 -5.93
N PHE A 77 2.34 14.09 -5.51
CA PHE A 77 2.07 12.84 -6.23
C PHE A 77 2.10 11.66 -5.26
N THR A 78 1.55 10.53 -5.71
CA THR A 78 1.75 9.23 -5.06
C THR A 78 2.49 8.25 -5.95
N ILE A 79 3.22 7.31 -5.34
CA ILE A 79 3.78 6.14 -6.00
C ILE A 79 3.21 4.91 -5.31
N ASP A 80 2.43 4.13 -6.03
CA ASP A 80 1.93 2.85 -5.58
C ASP A 80 2.77 1.77 -6.22
N TYR A 81 3.55 1.03 -5.43
CA TYR A 81 4.39 -0.04 -5.95
C TYR A 81 4.19 -1.33 -5.19
N GLY A 82 4.26 -2.46 -5.89
CA GLY A 82 4.12 -3.78 -5.30
C GLY A 82 4.75 -4.86 -6.16
N MET A 83 4.83 -6.07 -5.62
CA MET A 83 5.51 -7.18 -6.28
C MET A 83 4.85 -7.54 -7.62
N LYS A 84 5.67 -7.81 -8.65
CA LYS A 84 5.23 -8.37 -9.93
C LYS A 84 4.62 -9.76 -9.73
N ALA A 85 3.73 -10.14 -10.64
CA ALA A 85 3.26 -11.51 -10.70
C ALA A 85 4.45 -12.48 -10.85
N GLY A 86 4.49 -13.52 -10.02
CA GLY A 86 5.59 -14.49 -9.97
C GLY A 86 6.76 -14.09 -9.06
N ALA A 87 6.83 -12.84 -8.58
CA ALA A 87 7.78 -12.47 -7.53
C ALA A 87 7.22 -12.80 -6.15
N LEU A 88 8.10 -13.24 -5.23
CA LEU A 88 7.71 -13.64 -3.88
C LEU A 88 7.35 -12.42 -3.03
N ASP A 89 6.12 -12.43 -2.51
CA ASP A 89 5.64 -11.47 -1.52
C ASP A 89 5.35 -12.21 -0.20
N LEU A 90 6.27 -12.12 0.76
CA LEU A 90 6.17 -12.86 2.02
C LEU A 90 4.98 -12.40 2.88
N GLU A 91 4.59 -11.13 2.79
CA GLU A 91 3.43 -10.61 3.53
C GLU A 91 2.15 -11.23 2.98
N LYS A 92 2.02 -11.24 1.64
CA LYS A 92 0.92 -11.91 0.94
C LYS A 92 0.86 -13.40 1.29
N GLU A 93 1.99 -14.12 1.23
CA GLU A 93 2.01 -15.55 1.53
C GLU A 93 1.62 -15.84 2.98
N ALA A 94 2.07 -15.03 3.94
CA ALA A 94 1.69 -15.18 5.34
C ALA A 94 0.18 -14.99 5.56
N ILE A 95 -0.42 -13.98 4.93
CA ILE A 95 -1.87 -13.72 5.03
C ILE A 95 -2.67 -14.87 4.40
N LEU A 96 -2.26 -15.33 3.20
CA LEU A 96 -2.91 -16.45 2.51
C LEU A 96 -2.77 -17.76 3.29
N GLN A 97 -1.61 -18.00 3.91
CA GLN A 97 -1.40 -19.17 4.76
C GLN A 97 -2.27 -19.11 6.02
N ASN A 98 -2.39 -17.95 6.67
CA ASN A 98 -3.30 -17.76 7.80
C ASN A 98 -4.74 -18.09 7.40
N TYR A 99 -5.19 -17.55 6.26
CA TYR A 99 -6.53 -17.77 5.73
C TYR A 99 -6.80 -19.26 5.45
N ARG A 100 -5.90 -19.95 4.75
CA ARG A 100 -6.01 -21.39 4.44
C ARG A 100 -6.05 -22.27 5.70
N GLY A 101 -5.48 -21.80 6.80
CA GLY A 101 -5.55 -22.48 8.11
C GLY A 101 -6.90 -22.38 8.80
N ARG A 102 -7.80 -21.50 8.35
CA ARG A 102 -9.16 -21.34 8.90
C ARG A 102 -10.15 -22.25 8.18
N ARG A 103 -11.24 -22.62 8.87
CA ARG A 103 -12.33 -23.42 8.32
C ARG A 103 -13.65 -22.65 8.38
N ASN A 104 -14.56 -22.94 7.45
CA ASN A 104 -15.93 -22.42 7.43
C ASN A 104 -16.02 -20.88 7.44
N MET A 105 -15.13 -20.21 6.70
CA MET A 105 -15.07 -18.74 6.66
C MET A 105 -16.31 -18.09 6.04
N GLY A 106 -17.08 -18.82 5.21
CA GLY A 106 -18.27 -18.29 4.53
C GLY A 106 -17.97 -17.43 3.30
N PHE A 107 -16.69 -17.24 2.97
CA PHE A 107 -16.21 -16.61 1.75
C PHE A 107 -14.96 -17.34 1.24
N SER A 108 -14.57 -17.07 0.00
CA SER A 108 -13.31 -17.44 -0.62
C SER A 108 -12.46 -16.18 -0.83
N LEU A 109 -11.16 -16.27 -0.52
CA LEU A 109 -10.17 -15.26 -0.89
C LEU A 109 -9.52 -15.71 -2.20
N ASP A 110 -9.95 -15.11 -3.31
CA ASP A 110 -9.60 -15.51 -4.67
C ASP A 110 -8.32 -14.81 -5.16
N GLY A 111 -8.07 -13.60 -4.65
CA GLY A 111 -6.90 -12.80 -5.00
C GLY A 111 -6.49 -11.84 -3.88
N LEU A 112 -5.18 -11.64 -3.73
CA LEU A 112 -4.60 -10.62 -2.85
C LEU A 112 -3.46 -9.93 -3.57
N LYS A 113 -3.55 -8.61 -3.69
CA LYS A 113 -2.48 -7.73 -4.13
C LYS A 113 -2.15 -6.76 -3.00
N ILE A 114 -0.86 -6.65 -2.70
CA ILE A 114 -0.34 -5.71 -1.70
C ILE A 114 0.55 -4.71 -2.44
N THR A 115 0.34 -3.43 -2.16
CA THR A 115 1.20 -2.35 -2.64
C THR A 115 1.56 -1.44 -1.48
N GLN A 116 2.74 -0.84 -1.55
CA GLN A 116 3.05 0.32 -0.73
C GLN A 116 2.70 1.57 -1.52
N ARG A 117 1.96 2.48 -0.87
CA ARG A 117 1.70 3.81 -1.40
C ARG A 117 2.60 4.80 -0.69
N VAL A 118 3.44 5.48 -1.46
CA VAL A 118 4.31 6.57 -1.01
C VAL A 118 3.64 7.88 -1.39
N TYR A 119 3.35 8.71 -0.40
CA TYR A 119 2.88 10.06 -0.59
C TYR A 119 4.06 11.02 -0.53
N VAL A 120 4.25 11.86 -1.55
CA VAL A 120 5.26 12.93 -1.52
C VAL A 120 4.57 14.27 -1.44
N PHE A 121 4.96 15.08 -0.47
CA PHE A 121 4.39 16.40 -0.18
C PHE A 121 5.41 17.50 -0.40
N GLY A 122 4.94 18.65 -0.84
CA GLY A 122 5.75 19.84 -1.09
C GLY A 122 5.36 20.51 -2.41
N GLN A 123 6.31 21.24 -2.99
CA GLN A 123 6.12 21.97 -4.24
C GLN A 123 7.22 21.59 -5.24
N GLY A 124 6.90 21.66 -6.53
CA GLY A 124 7.85 21.40 -7.60
C GLY A 124 7.17 20.86 -8.85
N ASP A 125 7.97 20.58 -9.88
CA ASP A 125 7.47 19.95 -11.09
C ASP A 125 7.13 18.47 -10.83
N LYS A 126 5.83 18.15 -10.82
CA LYS A 126 5.30 16.83 -10.49
C LYS A 126 5.89 15.75 -11.39
N GLU A 127 5.95 15.96 -12.70
CA GLU A 127 6.35 14.93 -13.66
C GLU A 127 7.82 14.55 -13.49
N SER A 128 8.71 15.55 -13.47
CA SER A 128 10.15 15.32 -13.28
C SER A 128 10.46 14.70 -11.92
N LEU A 129 9.82 15.19 -10.85
CA LEU A 129 10.01 14.63 -9.51
C LEU A 129 9.51 13.20 -9.43
N ALA A 130 8.28 12.91 -9.89
CA ALA A 130 7.72 11.57 -9.79
C ALA A 130 8.53 10.53 -10.57
N ALA A 131 9.06 10.89 -11.74
CA ALA A 131 9.94 10.01 -12.51
C ALA A 131 11.24 9.68 -11.76
N LEU A 132 11.85 10.67 -11.11
CA LEU A 132 13.06 10.49 -10.30
C LEU A 132 12.80 9.60 -9.08
N PHE A 133 11.74 9.89 -8.31
CA PHE A 133 11.39 9.08 -7.14
C PHE A 133 11.01 7.65 -7.54
N ALA A 134 10.27 7.45 -8.64
CA ALA A 134 9.91 6.11 -9.10
C ALA A 134 11.16 5.28 -9.46
N LYS A 135 12.16 5.89 -10.10
CA LYS A 135 13.43 5.23 -10.45
C LYS A 135 14.17 4.71 -9.21
N ASP A 136 14.21 5.51 -8.13
CA ASP A 136 15.02 5.18 -6.94
C ASP A 136 14.24 4.35 -5.91
N VAL A 137 12.90 4.46 -5.88
CA VAL A 137 12.02 3.69 -4.98
C VAL A 137 11.66 2.32 -5.56
N CYS A 138 11.43 2.23 -6.88
CA CYS A 138 10.90 1.02 -7.49
C CYS A 138 12.01 0.22 -8.16
N ASN A 139 12.16 -1.05 -7.76
CA ASN A 139 13.04 -1.97 -8.45
C ASN A 139 12.34 -2.52 -9.71
N PRO A 140 12.84 -2.22 -10.93
CA PRO A 140 12.18 -2.63 -12.17
C PRO A 140 12.15 -4.13 -12.40
N ALA A 141 13.01 -4.92 -11.75
CA ALA A 141 13.01 -6.37 -11.89
C ALA A 141 11.82 -7.01 -11.15
N ILE A 142 11.43 -6.45 -10.01
CA ILE A 142 10.50 -7.10 -9.07
C ILE A 142 9.23 -6.31 -8.77
N HIS A 143 9.18 -5.00 -9.06
CA HIS A 143 8.01 -4.17 -8.77
C HIS A 143 7.26 -3.76 -10.04
N ASN A 144 5.93 -3.71 -9.95
CA ASN A 144 5.09 -2.86 -10.79
C ASN A 144 4.73 -1.62 -9.99
N TRP A 145 4.58 -0.47 -10.66
CA TRP A 145 4.16 0.76 -9.98
C TRP A 145 3.25 1.64 -10.84
N THR A 146 2.49 2.49 -10.18
CA THR A 146 1.67 3.55 -10.77
C THR A 146 1.93 4.87 -10.06
N ILE A 147 1.80 5.97 -10.79
CA ILE A 147 1.98 7.32 -10.28
C ILE A 147 0.65 8.07 -10.46
N ALA A 148 0.19 8.77 -9.43
CA ALA A 148 -1.03 9.58 -9.46
C ALA A 148 -0.82 10.99 -8.92
#